data_AF-A0A349SJ12-F1
#
_entry.id   AF-A0A349SJ12-F1
#
_cell.length_a   1.000
_cell.length_b   1.000
_cell.length_c   1.000
_cell.angle_alpha   90.00
_cell.angle_beta   90.00
_cell.angle_gamma   90.00
#
_symmetry.space_group_name_H-M   'P 1'
#
loop_
_entity.id
_entity.type
_entity.pdbx_description
1 polymer ?
#
loop_
_entity_poly.entity_id
_entity_poly.type
_entity_poly.pdbx_seq_one_letter_code
_entity_poly.pdbx_strand_id
1 'polypeptide(L)' 'YTGGLWVGKFMKTCTYQRVLTDEASTRIGEVCSRLCAIEGFAGHGEQANIRVRRYGGRNVPPYAAIDR' A
#
# COMPACT_ATOMS: atom_id res chain seq x y z
N TYR A 1 13.56 -22.47 17.65
CA TYR A 1 12.36 -22.94 16.94
C TYR A 1 11.17 -23.28 17.83
N THR A 2 11.33 -23.36 19.16
CA THR A 2 10.19 -23.39 20.09
C THR A 2 10.56 -22.49 21.27
N GLY A 3 10.10 -21.24 21.27
CA GLY A 3 10.49 -20.21 22.24
C GLY A 3 10.02 -20.44 23.69
N GLY A 4 9.91 -21.68 24.14
CA GLY A 4 9.42 -22.04 25.48
C GLY A 4 8.01 -21.56 25.78
N LEU A 5 7.55 -21.82 27.01
CA LEU A 5 6.40 -21.10 27.56
C LEU A 5 6.85 -19.70 27.94
N TRP A 6 6.22 -18.68 27.37
CA TRP A 6 6.47 -17.27 27.68
C TRP A 6 5.21 -16.44 27.41
N VAL A 7 5.18 -15.22 27.94
CA VAL A 7 4.00 -14.34 27.90
C VAL A 7 3.50 -14.05 26.48
N GLY A 8 4.40 -13.98 25.49
CA GLY A 8 4.03 -13.70 24.10
C GLY A 8 3.12 -14.76 23.47
N LYS A 9 3.00 -15.96 24.06
CA LYS A 9 2.08 -17.01 23.59
C LYS A 9 0.60 -16.68 23.86
N PHE A 10 0.34 -15.74 24.75
CA PHE A 10 -1.01 -15.25 25.09
C PHE A 10 -1.29 -13.86 24.51
N MET A 11 -0.37 -13.31 23.71
CA MET A 11 -0.51 -12.01 23.05
C MET A 11 -0.53 -12.16 21.53
N LYS A 12 -1.08 -11.15 20.84
CA LYS A 12 -0.98 -11.02 19.38
C LYS A 12 -0.19 -9.75 19.06
N THR A 13 0.74 -9.84 18.12
CA THR A 13 1.40 -8.65 17.56
C THR A 13 0.50 -8.03 16.49
N CYS A 14 -0.15 -6.92 16.81
CA CYS A 14 -0.97 -6.17 15.86
C CYS A 14 -0.16 -5.00 15.29
N THR A 15 0.08 -4.99 13.99
CA THR A 15 0.73 -3.86 13.31
C THR A 15 -0.27 -2.76 13.02
N TYR A 16 0.10 -1.51 13.26
CA TYR A 16 -0.70 -0.34 12.93
C TYR A 16 0.14 0.66 12.12
N GLN A 17 -0.46 1.24 11.08
CA GLN A 17 0.16 2.28 10.28
C GLN A 17 -0.83 3.40 9.99
N ARG A 18 -0.33 4.64 10.02
CA ARG A 18 -1.08 5.84 9.64
C ARG A 18 -0.22 6.65 8.68
N VAL A 19 -0.78 6.96 7.51
CA VAL A 19 -0.13 7.85 6.54
C VAL A 19 -0.51 9.28 6.92
N LEU A 20 0.49 10.11 7.21
CA LEU A 20 0.27 11.45 7.80
C LEU A 20 0.24 12.58 6.77
N THR A 21 0.84 12.38 5.60
CA THR A 21 0.96 13.44 4.58
C THR A 21 0.49 12.95 3.23
N ASP A 22 -0.05 13.88 2.44
CA ASP A 22 -0.48 13.67 1.06
C ASP A 22 0.69 13.25 0.16
N GLU A 23 1.88 13.82 0.40
CA GLU A 23 3.12 13.43 -0.27
C GLU A 23 3.47 11.95 -0.03
N ALA A 24 3.40 11.48 1.22
CA ALA A 24 3.66 10.08 1.56
C ALA A 24 2.62 9.14 0.95
N SER A 25 1.34 9.56 0.96
CA SER A 25 0.23 8.84 0.33
C SER A 25 0.45 8.65 -1.17
N THR A 26 0.91 9.72 -1.84
CA THR A 26 1.23 9.71 -3.27
C THR A 26 2.43 8.80 -3.55
N ARG A 27 3.55 9.00 -2.85
CA ARG A 27 4.79 8.24 -3.06
C ARG A 27 4.58 6.73 -2.91
N ILE A 28 3.88 6.29 -1.87
CA ILE A 28 3.57 4.86 -1.68
C ILE A 28 2.54 4.39 -2.72
N GLY A 29 1.56 5.21 -3.05
CA GLY A 29 0.58 4.91 -4.10
C GLY A 29 1.24 4.62 -5.46
N GLU A 30 2.24 5.39 -5.86
CA GLU A 30 2.96 5.17 -7.13
C GLU A 30 3.73 3.85 -7.15
N VAL A 31 4.33 3.48 -6.02
CA VAL A 31 5.02 2.18 -5.87
C VAL A 31 4.00 1.05 -5.92
N CYS A 32 2.92 1.12 -5.14
CA CYS A 32 1.88 0.11 -5.11
C CYS A 32 1.20 -0.07 -6.48
N SER A 33 0.91 1.01 -7.20
CA SER A 33 0.33 0.96 -8.55
C SER A 33 1.16 0.09 -9.49
N ARG A 34 2.48 0.35 -9.56
CA ARG A 34 3.40 -0.40 -10.42
C ARG A 34 3.55 -1.86 -9.99
N LEU A 35 3.66 -2.11 -8.68
CA LEU A 35 3.76 -3.48 -8.15
C LEU A 35 2.50 -4.29 -8.45
N CYS A 36 1.32 -3.73 -8.16
CA CYS A 36 0.06 -4.42 -8.41
C CYS A 36 -0.19 -4.70 -9.90
N ALA A 37 0.30 -3.85 -10.80
CA ALA A 37 0.22 -4.11 -12.24
C ALA A 37 1.07 -5.32 -12.65
N ILE A 38 2.24 -5.51 -12.04
CA ILE A 38 3.13 -6.66 -12.30
C ILE A 38 2.55 -7.93 -11.64
N GLU A 39 1.92 -7.80 -10.48
CA GLU A 39 1.35 -8.91 -9.71
C GLU A 39 -0.05 -9.34 -10.19
N GLY A 40 -0.69 -8.57 -11.08
CA GLY A 40 -2.05 -8.85 -11.56
C GLY A 40 -3.17 -8.45 -10.58
N PHE A 41 -2.89 -7.59 -9.60
CA PHE A 41 -3.86 -7.14 -8.58
C PHE A 41 -4.56 -5.83 -8.95
N ALA A 42 -5.36 -5.84 -10.02
CA ALA A 42 -6.00 -4.64 -10.59
C ALA A 42 -6.78 -3.80 -9.56
N GLY A 43 -7.50 -4.43 -8.61
CA GLY A 43 -8.25 -3.71 -7.57
C GLY A 43 -7.35 -2.99 -6.56
N HIS A 44 -6.23 -3.61 -6.16
CA HIS A 44 -5.25 -2.98 -5.27
C HIS A 44 -4.51 -1.85 -5.97
N GLY A 45 -4.13 -2.06 -7.25
CA GLY A 45 -3.52 -1.04 -8.09
C GLY A 45 -4.44 0.16 -8.26
N GLU A 46 -5.72 -0.06 -8.54
CA GLU A 46 -6.68 1.03 -8.68
C GLU A 46 -6.92 1.78 -7.37
N GLN A 47 -6.94 1.06 -6.24
CA GLN A 47 -6.98 1.66 -4.92
C GLN A 47 -5.78 2.62 -4.73
N ALA A 48 -4.57 2.19 -5.10
CA ALA A 48 -3.38 3.04 -5.08
C ALA A 48 -3.51 4.25 -6.04
N ASN A 49 -3.99 4.04 -7.26
CA ASN A 49 -4.17 5.08 -8.27
C ASN A 49 -5.14 6.18 -7.81
N ILE A 50 -6.20 5.85 -7.08
CA ILE A 50 -7.13 6.85 -6.51
C ILE A 50 -6.38 7.83 -5.60
N ARG A 51 -5.43 7.33 -4.79
CA ARG A 51 -4.62 8.18 -3.91
C ARG A 51 -3.65 9.04 -4.72
N VAL A 52 -3.01 8.48 -5.74
CA VAL A 52 -2.10 9.25 -6.61
C VAL A 52 -2.85 10.35 -7.37
N ARG A 53 -4.05 10.08 -7.89
CA ARG A 53 -4.90 11.11 -8.50
C ARG A 53 -5.30 12.18 -7.51
N ARG A 54 -5.76 11.78 -6.31
CA ARG A 54 -6.29 12.70 -5.31
C ARG A 54 -5.22 13.60 -4.67
N TYR A 55 -4.09 13.01 -4.29
CA TYR A 55 -3.07 13.68 -3.48
C TYR A 55 -1.84 14.10 -4.29
N GLY A 56 -1.56 13.41 -5.39
CA GLY A 56 -0.44 13.71 -6.28
C GLY A 56 -0.81 14.53 -7.51
N GLY A 57 -2.10 14.73 -7.78
CA GLY A 57 -2.57 15.48 -8.95
C GLY A 57 -2.22 14.86 -10.31
N ARG A 58 -1.73 13.61 -10.33
CA ARG A 58 -1.37 12.89 -11.56
C ARG A 58 -2.59 12.20 -12.15
N ASN A 59 -2.79 12.29 -13.46
CA ASN A 59 -3.87 11.58 -14.13
C ASN A 59 -3.44 10.16 -14.50
N VAL A 60 -3.98 9.15 -13.81
CA VAL A 60 -3.73 7.73 -14.09
C VAL A 60 -5.03 7.12 -14.60
N PRO A 61 -5.05 6.48 -15.80
CA PRO A 61 -6.24 5.81 -16.29
C PRO A 61 -6.71 4.71 -15.31
N PRO A 62 -8.03 4.44 -15.21
CA PRO A 62 -8.54 3.38 -14.35
C PRO A 62 -7.90 2.02 -14.66
N TYR A 63 -7.47 1.32 -13.62
CA TYR A 63 -6.83 -0.01 -13.68
C TYR A 63 -5.51 -0.06 -14.48
N ALA A 64 -4.96 1.08 -14.88
CA ALA A 64 -3.63 1.14 -15.49
C ALA A 64 -2.52 1.25 -14.43
N ALA A 65 -1.31 0.89 -14.81
CA ALA A 65 -0.12 1.21 -14.03
C ALA A 65 0.23 2.68 -14.20
N ILE A 66 0.69 3.33 -13.14
CA ILE A 66 1.32 4.65 -13.28
C ILE A 66 2.69 4.54 -13.94
N ASP A 67 2.99 5.48 -14.84
CA ASP A 67 4.31 5.65 -15.40
C ASP A 67 5.30 6.23 -14.37
N ARG A 68 6.60 6.22 -14.70
CA ARG A 68 7.61 6.83 -13.83
C ARG A 68 7.48 8.34 -13.87
#